data_AF-A0AAV5WJK1-F1
#
_entry.id   AF-A0AAV5WJK1-F1
#
_cell.length_a   1.000
_cell.length_b   1.000
_cell.length_c   1.000
_cell.angle_alpha   90.00
_cell.angle_beta   90.00
_cell.angle_gamma   90.00
#
_symmetry.space_group_name_H-M   'P 1'
#
loop_
_entity.id
_entity.type
_entity.pdbx_description
1 polymer ?
#
loop_
_entity_poly.entity_id
_entity_poly.type
_entity_poly.pdbx_seq_one_letter_code
_entity_poly.pdbx_strand_id
1 'polypeptide(L)'
;VFLYRNLYHILGMTSAAGEMARVCKENLRLSLMLATGLKDDIRSPWEYVLNRMGAVLGAVVETNFGSSSHSRITDLYSTIAELTPSLTDSSSSSSFLHFARAFAVVMEESLRQLKKSR
;
A
#
# COMPACT_ATOMS: atom_id res chain seq x y z
N VAL A 1 -5.62 15.28 -5.97
CA VAL A 1 -5.11 15.34 -7.37
C VAL A 1 -3.58 15.31 -7.45
N PHE A 2 -2.83 16.05 -6.61
CA PHE A 2 -1.36 16.10 -6.66
C PHE A 2 -0.64 14.78 -6.29
N LEU A 3 -1.06 14.13 -5.19
CA LEU A 3 -0.58 12.78 -4.81
C LEU A 3 -0.89 11.72 -5.87
N TYR A 4 -2.05 11.85 -6.52
CA TYR A 4 -2.54 10.96 -7.56
C TYR A 4 -1.68 11.04 -8.82
N ARG A 5 -1.41 12.27 -9.29
CA ARG A 5 -0.55 12.52 -10.44
C ARG A 5 0.89 12.08 -10.19
N ASN A 6 1.39 12.22 -8.96
CA ASN A 6 2.75 11.80 -8.62
C ASN A 6 2.88 10.28 -8.49
N LEU A 7 1.92 9.56 -7.89
CA LEU A 7 1.89 8.10 -7.93
C LEU A 7 1.77 7.58 -9.36
N TYR A 8 0.94 8.20 -10.18
CA TYR A 8 0.80 7.87 -11.59
C TYR A 8 2.05 8.22 -12.42
N HIS A 9 2.81 9.26 -12.09
CA HIS A 9 4.09 9.57 -12.77
C HIS A 9 5.25 8.68 -12.30
N ILE A 10 5.23 8.25 -11.03
CA ILE A 10 6.21 7.33 -10.44
C ILE A 10 5.93 5.88 -10.89
N LEU A 11 4.71 5.56 -11.35
CA LEU A 11 4.33 4.19 -11.71
C LEU A 11 3.82 4.03 -13.15
N GLY A 12 3.56 5.13 -13.85
CA GLY A 12 3.06 5.20 -15.22
C GLY A 12 4.08 5.86 -16.14
N MET A 13 4.61 5.05 -17.06
CA MET A 13 5.72 5.34 -17.96
C MET A 13 5.54 6.61 -18.81
N THR A 14 6.45 7.59 -18.67
CA THR A 14 6.82 8.55 -19.73
C THR A 14 8.35 8.65 -19.75
N SER A 15 8.99 8.79 -20.92
CA SER A 15 10.40 8.41 -21.11
C SER A 15 11.46 9.19 -20.30
N ALA A 16 11.12 10.36 -19.74
CA ALA A 16 11.96 11.06 -18.74
C ALA A 16 11.57 10.72 -17.28
N ALA A 17 10.32 10.33 -17.04
CA ALA A 17 9.82 9.85 -15.75
C ALA A 17 10.10 8.35 -15.51
N GLY A 18 10.44 7.59 -16.56
CA GLY A 18 10.66 6.15 -16.49
C GLY A 18 11.84 5.74 -15.61
N GLU A 19 12.93 6.51 -15.64
CA GLU A 19 14.11 6.23 -14.83
C GLU A 19 13.87 6.59 -13.35
N MET A 20 13.25 7.74 -13.07
CA MET A 20 12.85 8.11 -11.71
C MET A 20 11.81 7.15 -11.12
N ALA A 21 10.83 6.73 -11.94
CA ALA A 21 9.86 5.69 -11.59
C ALA A 21 10.56 4.38 -11.23
N ARG A 22 11.53 3.94 -12.04
CA ARG A 22 12.33 2.73 -11.81
C ARG A 22 13.14 2.82 -10.51
N VAL A 23 13.78 3.95 -10.26
CA VAL A 23 14.56 4.19 -9.02
C VAL A 23 13.65 4.22 -7.79
N CYS A 24 12.51 4.93 -7.85
CA CYS A 24 11.54 4.94 -6.76
C CYS A 24 10.97 3.54 -6.48
N LYS A 25 10.69 2.77 -7.53
CA LYS A 25 10.21 1.39 -7.44
C LYS A 25 11.24 0.49 -6.75
N GLU A 26 12.51 0.61 -7.11
CA GLU A 26 13.59 -0.16 -6.50
C GLU A 26 13.83 0.24 -5.04
N ASN A 27 13.87 1.54 -4.74
CA ASN A 27 13.99 2.04 -3.37
C ASN A 27 12.82 1.58 -2.49
N LEU A 28 11.61 1.57 -3.03
CA LEU A 28 10.44 1.04 -2.34
C LEU A 28 10.57 -0.48 -2.12
N ARG A 29 11.01 -1.25 -3.12
CA ARG A 29 11.26 -2.69 -3.00
C ARG A 29 12.27 -2.99 -1.88
N LEU A 30 13.41 -2.28 -1.88
CA LEU A 30 14.45 -2.42 -0.86
C LEU A 30 13.94 -2.04 0.53
N SER A 31 13.20 -0.93 0.65
CA SER A 31 12.61 -0.49 1.93
C SER A 31 11.61 -1.51 2.47
N LEU A 32 10.79 -2.10 1.60
CA LEU A 32 9.85 -3.15 1.97
C LEU A 32 10.55 -4.44 2.38
N MET A 33 11.65 -4.81 1.71
CA MET A 33 12.46 -5.97 2.09
C MET A 33 13.07 -5.80 3.49
N LEU A 34 13.59 -4.60 3.79
CA LEU A 34 14.11 -4.28 5.13
C LEU A 34 13.00 -4.28 6.19
N ALA A 35 11.83 -3.72 5.88
CA ALA A 35 10.69 -3.70 6.79
C ALA A 35 10.09 -5.09 7.04
N THR A 36 10.11 -5.96 6.04
CA THR A 36 9.57 -7.34 6.14
C THR A 36 10.59 -8.35 6.67
N GLY A 37 11.89 -8.04 6.64
CA GLY A 37 12.93 -8.84 7.30
C GLY A 37 12.91 -8.76 8.83
N LEU A 38 12.16 -7.81 9.41
CA LEU A 38 11.95 -7.64 10.85
C LEU A 38 10.78 -8.49 11.40
N LYS A 39 10.31 -9.49 10.64
CA LYS A 39 9.01 -10.16 10.81
C LYS A 39 8.84 -11.09 12.00
N ASP A 40 9.86 -11.36 12.79
CA ASP A 40 9.78 -12.43 13.79
C ASP A 40 8.95 -12.08 15.04
N ASP A 41 8.39 -10.87 15.12
CA ASP A 41 7.54 -10.52 16.26
C ASP A 41 6.50 -9.43 15.90
N ILE A 42 5.38 -9.84 15.27
CA ILE A 42 4.21 -8.96 15.16
C ILE A 42 3.58 -8.89 16.56
N ARG A 43 4.01 -7.91 17.35
CA ARG A 43 3.64 -7.79 18.78
C ARG A 43 2.33 -7.03 18.99
N SER A 44 1.82 -6.35 17.96
CA SER A 44 0.66 -5.48 18.11
C SER A 44 -0.29 -5.44 16.90
N PRO A 45 -1.58 -5.10 17.13
CA PRO A 45 -2.54 -4.93 16.04
C PRO A 45 -2.16 -3.83 15.03
N TRP A 46 -1.46 -2.77 15.46
CA TRP A 46 -1.04 -1.69 14.55
C TRP A 46 0.10 -2.12 13.62
N GLU A 47 1.07 -2.89 14.13
CA GLU A 47 2.12 -3.50 13.31
C GLU A 47 1.54 -4.47 12.28
N TYR A 48 0.48 -5.21 12.63
CA TYR A 48 -0.20 -6.10 11.70
C TYR A 48 -0.84 -5.34 10.52
N VAL A 49 -1.55 -4.23 10.80
CA VAL A 49 -2.09 -3.36 9.74
C VAL A 49 -0.96 -2.74 8.89
N LEU A 50 0.12 -2.27 9.53
CA LEU A 50 1.29 -1.72 8.83
C LEU A 50 1.90 -2.73 7.85
N ASN A 51 2.03 -3.98 8.30
CA ASN A 51 2.55 -5.08 7.48
C ASN A 51 1.65 -5.35 6.27
N ARG A 52 0.32 -5.31 6.46
CA ARG A 52 -0.65 -5.44 5.35
C ARG A 52 -0.54 -4.29 4.35
N MET A 53 -0.37 -3.05 4.81
CA MET A 53 -0.11 -1.90 3.94
C MET A 53 1.20 -2.08 3.15
N GLY A 54 2.25 -2.58 3.79
CA GLY A 54 3.51 -2.94 3.13
C GLY A 54 3.33 -4.04 2.07
N ALA A 55 2.52 -5.06 2.35
CA ALA A 55 2.21 -6.12 1.39
C ALA A 55 1.46 -5.60 0.15
N VAL A 56 0.56 -4.61 0.32
CA VAL A 56 -0.09 -3.92 -0.80
C VAL A 56 0.94 -3.21 -1.67
N LEU A 57 1.84 -2.43 -1.06
CA LEU A 57 2.90 -1.73 -1.79
C LEU A 57 3.81 -2.72 -2.54
N GLY A 58 4.23 -3.80 -1.88
CA GLY A 58 5.05 -4.84 -2.48
C GLY A 58 4.37 -5.46 -3.70
N ALA A 59 3.11 -5.86 -3.57
CA ALA A 59 2.36 -6.45 -4.69
C ALA A 59 2.20 -5.47 -5.86
N VAL A 60 1.94 -4.19 -5.58
CA VAL A 60 1.80 -3.15 -6.62
C VAL A 60 3.11 -2.92 -7.37
N VAL A 61 4.22 -2.85 -6.64
CA VAL A 61 5.57 -2.75 -7.20
C VAL A 61 5.86 -3.99 -8.06
N GLU A 62 5.79 -5.18 -7.48
CA GLU A 62 6.25 -6.41 -8.14
C GLU A 62 5.45 -6.75 -9.38
N THR A 63 4.14 -6.57 -9.33
CA THR A 63 3.25 -6.99 -10.42
C THR A 63 2.82 -5.86 -11.34
N ASN A 64 3.32 -4.64 -11.10
CA ASN A 64 2.88 -3.44 -11.82
C ASN A 64 1.35 -3.35 -11.85
N PHE A 65 0.73 -3.33 -10.66
CA PHE A 65 -0.72 -3.27 -10.49
C PHE A 65 -1.48 -4.51 -11.02
N GLY A 66 -0.92 -5.70 -10.84
CA GLY A 66 -1.52 -6.97 -11.26
C GLY A 66 -2.66 -7.48 -10.36
N SER A 67 -3.09 -8.72 -10.62
CA SER A 67 -4.17 -9.38 -9.87
C SER A 67 -3.84 -9.55 -8.37
N SER A 68 -2.57 -9.80 -8.03
CA SER A 68 -2.14 -9.91 -6.63
C SER A 68 -2.31 -8.62 -5.85
N SER A 69 -2.23 -7.44 -6.50
CA SER A 69 -2.48 -6.15 -5.85
C SER A 69 -3.91 -6.04 -5.32
N HIS A 70 -4.90 -6.55 -6.06
CA HIS A 70 -6.31 -6.54 -5.62
C HIS A 70 -6.48 -7.43 -4.38
N SER A 71 -5.93 -8.65 -4.43
CA SER A 71 -5.98 -9.57 -3.29
C SER A 71 -5.37 -8.96 -2.03
N ARG A 72 -4.22 -8.26 -2.14
CA ARG A 72 -3.60 -7.61 -0.98
C ARG A 72 -4.40 -6.44 -0.42
N ILE A 73 -5.12 -5.71 -1.26
CA ILE A 73 -6.01 -4.63 -0.80
C ILE A 73 -7.22 -5.22 -0.09
N THR A 74 -7.79 -6.31 -0.60
CA THR A 74 -8.86 -7.04 0.10
C THR A 74 -8.38 -7.56 1.46
N ASP A 75 -7.19 -8.18 1.53
CA ASP A 75 -6.59 -8.63 2.80
C ASP A 75 -6.46 -7.48 3.81
N LEU A 76 -6.07 -6.28 3.34
CA LEU A 76 -5.96 -5.09 4.17
C LEU A 76 -7.33 -4.63 4.70
N TYR A 77 -8.36 -4.61 3.85
CA TYR A 77 -9.72 -4.28 4.29
C TYR A 77 -10.24 -5.24 5.35
N SER A 78 -10.06 -6.55 5.15
CA SER A 78 -10.45 -7.57 6.14
C SER A 78 -9.72 -7.37 7.47
N THR A 79 -8.41 -7.15 7.42
CA THR A 79 -7.59 -6.90 8.62
C THR A 79 -8.05 -5.65 9.38
N ILE A 80 -8.35 -4.56 8.67
CA ILE A 80 -8.88 -3.34 9.27
C ILE A 80 -10.24 -3.63 9.94
N ALA A 81 -11.15 -4.33 9.27
CA ALA A 81 -12.46 -4.66 9.81
C ALA A 81 -12.36 -5.51 11.08
N GLU A 82 -11.51 -6.53 11.07
CA GLU A 82 -11.25 -7.42 12.21
C GLU A 82 -10.69 -6.67 13.42
N LEU A 83 -9.75 -5.75 13.19
CA LEU A 83 -9.07 -5.05 14.28
C LEU A 83 -9.77 -3.77 14.75
N THR A 84 -10.74 -3.25 14.00
CA THR A 84 -11.47 -2.03 14.35
C THR A 84 -12.03 -2.06 15.77
N PRO A 85 -12.71 -3.13 16.23
CA PRO A 85 -13.27 -3.17 17.59
C PRO A 85 -12.21 -3.05 18.68
N SER A 86 -11.02 -3.61 18.46
CA SER A 86 -9.92 -3.62 19.43
C SER A 86 -9.08 -2.33 19.46
N LEU A 87 -9.20 -1.50 18.43
CA LEU A 87 -8.36 -0.32 18.21
C LEU A 87 -9.12 0.99 18.32
N THR A 88 -10.45 0.97 18.54
CA THR A 88 -11.25 2.18 18.75
C THR A 88 -11.12 2.79 20.15
N ASP A 89 -10.52 2.05 21.09
CA ASP A 89 -10.41 2.47 22.50
C ASP A 89 -9.36 3.56 22.72
N SER A 90 -8.50 3.85 21.72
CA SER A 90 -7.53 4.95 21.77
C SER A 90 -7.65 5.88 20.56
N SER A 91 -7.55 7.20 20.80
CA SER A 91 -7.66 8.23 19.75
C SER A 91 -6.54 8.14 18.70
N SER A 92 -5.34 7.71 19.10
CA SER A 92 -4.20 7.46 18.20
C SER A 92 -4.44 6.25 17.29
N SER A 93 -4.99 5.17 17.84
CA SER A 93 -5.34 3.96 17.08
C SER A 93 -6.46 4.22 16.06
N SER A 94 -7.43 5.07 16.40
CA SER A 94 -8.48 5.50 15.48
C SER A 94 -7.94 6.27 14.27
N SER A 95 -7.07 7.26 14.52
CA SER A 95 -6.43 8.05 13.43
C SER A 95 -5.63 7.17 12.47
N PHE A 96 -4.90 6.20 13.01
CA PHE A 96 -4.15 5.24 12.23
C PHE A 96 -5.04 4.34 11.36
N LEU A 97 -6.15 3.83 11.90
CA LEU A 97 -7.12 3.06 11.12
C LEU A 97 -7.77 3.88 10.00
N HIS A 98 -8.11 5.15 10.26
CA HIS A 98 -8.61 6.04 9.22
C HIS A 98 -7.59 6.26 8.10
N PHE A 99 -6.30 6.40 8.46
CA PHE A 99 -5.23 6.47 7.47
C PHE A 99 -5.09 5.17 6.66
N ALA A 100 -5.09 4.01 7.31
CA ALA A 100 -4.98 2.72 6.63
C ALA A 100 -6.14 2.49 5.64
N ARG A 101 -7.37 2.92 6.00
CA ARG A 101 -8.53 2.91 5.10
C ARG A 101 -8.35 3.85 3.91
N ALA A 102 -7.93 5.10 4.15
CA ALA A 102 -7.69 6.06 3.09
C ALA A 102 -6.60 5.58 2.11
N PHE A 103 -5.55 4.96 2.64
CA PHE A 103 -4.52 4.29 1.85
C PHE A 103 -5.11 3.20 0.95
N ALA A 104 -5.91 2.28 1.49
CA ALA A 104 -6.53 1.20 0.72
C ALA A 104 -7.37 1.74 -0.44
N VAL A 105 -8.19 2.78 -0.19
CA VAL A 105 -9.02 3.44 -1.21
C VAL A 105 -8.16 4.06 -2.32
N VAL A 106 -7.07 4.74 -1.97
CA VAL A 106 -6.18 5.34 -2.98
C VAL A 106 -5.54 4.27 -3.87
N MET A 107 -5.12 3.15 -3.29
CA MET A 107 -4.51 2.04 -4.02
C MET A 107 -5.52 1.33 -4.94
N GLU A 108 -6.74 1.12 -4.46
CA GLU A 108 -7.83 0.53 -5.25
C GLU A 108 -8.20 1.41 -6.44
N GLU A 109 -8.39 2.71 -6.21
CA GLU A 109 -8.69 3.66 -7.28
C GLU A 109 -7.53 3.71 -8.29
N SER A 110 -6.28 3.52 -7.85
CA SER A 110 -5.11 3.55 -8.74
C SER A 110 -5.11 2.34 -9.67
N LEU A 111 -5.43 1.15 -9.13
CA LEU A 111 -5.63 -0.07 -9.91
C LEU A 111 -6.76 0.09 -10.93
N ARG A 112 -7.87 0.71 -10.51
CA ARG A 112 -9.04 0.92 -11.37
C ARG A 112 -8.74 1.86 -12.53
N GLN A 113 -8.03 2.96 -12.29
CA GLN A 113 -7.63 3.90 -13.34
C GLN A 113 -6.65 3.25 -14.33
N LEU A 114 -5.71 2.44 -13.84
CA LEU A 114 -4.77 1.74 -14.71
C LEU A 114 -5.46 0.73 -15.64
N LYS A 115 -6.50 0.04 -15.17
CA LYS A 115 -7.33 -0.84 -16.01
C LYS A 115 -8.10 -0.10 -17.09
N LYS A 116 -8.49 1.16 -16.86
CA LYS A 116 -9.21 1.98 -17.84
C LYS A 116 -8.30 2.57 -18.93
N SER A 117 -7.03 2.77 -18.61
CA SER A 117 -6.03 3.33 -19.54
C SER A 117 -5.36 2.28 -20.44
N ARG A 118 -5.69 0.99 -20.28
CA ARG A 118 -5.23 -0.14 -21.12
C ARG A 118 -6.34 -0.58 -22.03
#